data_AF-A0A161ZV30-F1
#
_entry.id   AF-A0A161ZV30-F1
#
_cell.length_a   1.000
_cell.length_b   1.000
_cell.length_c   1.000
_cell.angle_alpha   90.00
_cell.angle_beta   90.00
_cell.angle_gamma   90.00
#
_symmetry.space_group_name_H-M   'P 1'
#
loop_
_entity.id
_entity.type
_entity.pdbx_description
1 polymer ?
#
loop_
_entity_poly.entity_id
_entity_poly.type
_entity_poly.pdbx_seq_one_letter_code
_entity_poly.pdbx_strand_id
1 'polypeptide(L)' 'MPLWAAIGGQDLERLPSASTCYNTLKLPSYKRSSTLRAKLLYAIKSNAGFELS' A
#
# COMPACT_ATOMS: atom_id res chain seq x y z
N MET A 1 3.08 -20.96 -18.49
CA MET A 1 2.86 -21.00 -17.02
C MET A 1 2.06 -19.76 -16.63
N PRO A 2 0.81 -19.91 -16.16
CA PRO A 2 -0.06 -18.76 -15.97
C PRO A 2 0.39 -17.93 -14.76
N LEU A 3 0.81 -16.69 -15.02
CA LEU A 3 1.34 -15.67 -14.09
C LEU A 3 0.30 -15.13 -13.07
N TRP A 4 -0.88 -15.75 -12.96
CA TRP A 4 -2.07 -15.12 -12.35
C TRP A 4 -2.14 -15.33 -10.84
N ALA A 5 -1.35 -16.26 -10.29
CA ALA A 5 -1.49 -16.74 -8.91
C ALA A 5 -0.57 -16.04 -7.89
N ALA A 6 0.32 -15.14 -8.32
CA ALA A 6 1.27 -14.46 -7.40
C ALA A 6 0.76 -13.12 -6.83
N ILE A 7 -0.36 -12.60 -7.30
CA ILE A 7 -0.79 -11.20 -7.11
C ILE A 7 -2.25 -11.06 -6.61
N GLY A 8 -2.68 -12.01 -5.77
CA GLY A 8 -4.03 -11.97 -5.19
C GLY A 8 -4.07 -11.93 -3.66
N GLY A 9 -2.95 -12.24 -3.00
CA GLY A 9 -2.87 -12.41 -1.54
C GLY A 9 -1.97 -11.41 -0.81
N GLN A 10 -0.99 -10.80 -1.48
CA GLN A 10 -0.01 -9.91 -0.85
C GLN A 10 -0.46 -8.45 -0.75
N ASP A 11 -1.46 -8.04 -1.54
CA ASP A 11 -1.93 -6.65 -1.59
C ASP A 11 -2.63 -6.20 -0.30
N LEU A 12 -3.18 -7.14 0.47
CA LEU A 12 -3.77 -6.85 1.77
C LEU A 12 -2.71 -6.63 2.85
N GLU A 13 -1.48 -7.11 2.68
CA GLU A 13 -0.36 -6.91 3.61
C GLU A 13 0.52 -5.72 3.22
N ARG A 14 0.63 -5.39 1.92
CA ARG A 14 1.33 -4.17 1.50
C ARG A 14 0.79 -2.94 2.21
N LEU A 15 1.71 -2.06 2.57
CA LEU A 15 1.41 -0.71 3.02
C LEU A 15 1.20 0.19 1.80
N PRO A 16 0.45 1.29 1.92
CA PRO A 16 0.42 2.29 0.87
C PRO A 16 1.86 2.80 0.60
N SER A 17 2.13 3.20 -0.65
CA SER A 17 3.37 3.86 -1.10
C SER A 17 3.03 5.24 -1.66
N ALA A 18 3.91 6.23 -1.57
CA ALA A 18 3.73 7.60 -2.01
C ALA A 18 5.03 8.09 -2.64
N SER A 19 4.90 8.75 -3.79
CA SER A 19 6.00 9.38 -4.49
C SER A 19 5.89 10.88 -4.27
N THR A 20 6.78 11.45 -3.45
CA THR A 20 6.79 12.89 -3.15
C THR A 20 7.11 13.72 -4.39
N CYS A 21 7.97 13.20 -5.28
CA CYS A 21 8.31 13.81 -6.57
C CYS A 21 7.12 13.98 -7.53
N TYR A 22 6.08 13.14 -7.39
CA TYR A 22 4.89 13.19 -8.24
C TYR A 22 3.61 13.47 -7.46
N ASN A 23 3.73 13.82 -6.16
CA ASN A 23 2.59 13.99 -5.25
C ASN A 23 1.52 12.88 -5.39
N THR A 24 1.96 11.63 -5.55
CA THR A 24 1.09 10.50 -5.88
C THR A 24 1.08 9.48 -4.75
N LEU A 25 -0.10 9.01 -4.35
CA LEU A 25 -0.30 7.98 -3.33
C LEU A 25 -0.88 6.70 -3.99
N LYS A 26 -0.11 5.62 -3.98
CA LYS A 26 -0.51 4.29 -4.46
C LYS A 26 -1.17 3.51 -3.33
N LEU A 27 -2.47 3.26 -3.48
CA LEU A 27 -3.25 2.45 -2.56
C LEU A 27 -3.47 1.03 -3.12
N PRO A 28 -3.15 -0.01 -2.34
CA PRO A 28 -3.63 -1.36 -2.60
C PRO A 28 -5.16 -1.43 -2.54
N SER A 29 -5.75 -2.44 -3.19
CA SER A 29 -7.19 -2.69 -3.18
C SER A 29 -7.65 -3.22 -1.81
N TYR A 30 -7.83 -2.32 -0.86
CA TYR A 30 -8.35 -2.66 0.47
C TYR A 30 -9.87 -2.84 0.41
N LYS A 31 -10.35 -4.02 0.81
CA LYS A 31 -11.79 -4.34 0.85
C LYS A 31 -12.57 -3.56 1.92
N ARG A 32 -11.89 -3.01 2.94
CA ARG A 32 -12.50 -2.30 4.08
C ARG A 32 -11.83 -0.95 4.32
N SER A 33 -12.65 0.10 4.46
CA SER A 33 -12.20 1.46 4.77
C SER A 33 -11.46 1.56 6.11
N SER A 34 -11.90 0.80 7.13
CA SER A 34 -11.23 0.74 8.43
C SER A 34 -9.78 0.23 8.32
N THR A 35 -9.52 -0.76 7.45
CA THR A 35 -8.19 -1.32 7.22
C THR A 35 -7.29 -0.33 6.50
N LEU A 36 -7.81 0.37 5.49
CA LEU A 36 -7.12 1.45 4.77
C LEU A 36 -6.69 2.54 5.75
N ARG A 37 -7.61 3.03 6.58
CA ARG A 37 -7.34 4.10 7.56
C ARG A 37 -6.24 3.70 8.55
N ALA A 38 -6.32 2.49 9.11
CA ALA A 38 -5.33 2.00 10.07
C ALA A 38 -3.93 1.91 9.43
N LYS A 39 -3.84 1.36 8.21
CA LYS A 39 -2.57 1.24 7.48
C LYS A 39 -2.00 2.57 7.00
N LEU A 40 -2.85 3.50 6.59
CA LEU A 40 -2.43 4.84 6.20
C LEU A 40 -1.86 5.60 7.40
N LEU A 41 -2.54 5.56 8.55
CA LEU A 41 -2.04 6.17 9.78
C LEU A 41 -0.72 5.53 10.22
N TYR A 42 -0.58 4.22 10.08
CA TYR A 42 0.68 3.53 10.33
C TYR A 42 1.79 4.03 9.39
N ALA A 43 1.54 4.06 8.08
CA ALA A 43 2.53 4.51 7.09
C ALA A 43 3.00 5.96 7.32
N ILE A 44 2.09 6.86 7.71
CA ILE A 44 2.42 8.27 8.03
C ILE A 44 3.24 8.36 9.33
N LYS A 45 2.82 7.66 10.39
CA LYS A 45 3.45 7.76 11.72
C LYS A 45 4.81 7.08 11.79
N SER A 46 5.02 6.02 11.03
CA SER A 46 6.25 5.23 11.11
C SER A 46 7.45 5.94 10.51
N ASN A 47 7.29 7.08 9.80
CA ASN A 47 8.34 7.79 9.05
C ASN A 47 9.20 6.88 8.12
N ALA A 48 8.85 5.61 7.99
CA ALA A 48 9.23 4.70 6.93
C ALA A 48 8.53 5.26 5.70
N GLY A 49 9.18 6.25 5.09
CA GLY A 49 8.66 7.00 3.97
C GLY A 49 8.37 6.02 2.87
N PHE A 50 7.11 5.56 2.82
CA PHE A 50 6.48 4.91 1.70
C PHE A 50 7.49 4.18 0.80
N GLU A 51 8.19 3.17 1.35
CA GLU A 51 9.49 2.70 0.85
C GLU A 51 9.56 2.74 -0.68
N LEU A 52 10.44 3.63 -1.14
CA LEU A 52 10.58 4.14 -2.51
C LEU A 52 10.60 3.01 -3.56
N SER A 53 9.73 3.16 -4.56
CA SER A 53 9.83 2.47 -5.86
C SER A 53 10.56 3.33 -6.87
#